data_AF-A0A2M9HD42-F1
#
_entry.id   AF-A0A2M9HD42-F1
#
_cell.length_a   1.000
_cell.length_b   1.000
_cell.length_c   1.000
_cell.angle_alpha   90.00
_cell.angle_beta   90.00
_cell.angle_gamma   90.00
#
_symmetry.space_group_name_H-M   'P 1'
#
loop_
_entity.id
_entity.type
_entity.pdbx_description
1 polymer ?
#
loop_
_entity_poly.entity_id
_entity_poly.type
_entity_poly.pdbx_seq_one_letter_code
_entity_poly.pdbx_strand_id
1 'polypeptide(L)' 'MSLRELRLKRGLTQQQLADKSGSSRGNIANYENGIIDVSNMTLGTALKICDALRVSNPRKLLDDVKPSKEKDTE' A
#
# COMPACT_ATOMS: atom_id res chain seq x y z
N MET A 1 3.11 -1.69 -10.41
CA MET A 1 3.80 -0.80 -9.46
C MET A 1 3.26 -1.05 -8.07
N SER A 2 4.07 -1.39 -7.08
CA SER A 2 3.57 -1.47 -5.69
C SER A 2 3.02 -0.14 -5.20
N LEU A 3 2.19 -0.24 -4.16
CA LEU A 3 1.91 0.85 -3.25
C LEU A 3 3.18 1.62 -2.83
N ARG A 4 4.26 0.91 -2.51
CA ARG A 4 5.57 1.49 -2.15
C ARG A 4 6.18 2.30 -3.28
N GLU A 5 6.26 1.74 -4.49
CA GLU A 5 6.79 2.45 -5.65
C GLU A 5 5.98 3.70 -5.98
N LEU A 6 4.66 3.61 -5.93
CA LEU A 6 3.77 4.75 -6.14
C LEU A 6 4.01 5.84 -5.09
N ARG A 7 4.18 5.46 -3.82
CA ARG A 7 4.52 6.40 -2.75
C ARG A 7 5.86 7.09 -2.99
N LEU A 8 6.89 6.33 -3.33
CA LEU A 8 8.24 6.87 -3.55
C LEU A 8 8.30 7.79 -4.77
N LYS A 9 7.58 7.47 -5.85
CA LYS A 9 7.44 8.36 -7.03
C LYS A 9 6.78 9.69 -6.70
N ARG A 10 5.99 9.76 -5.63
CA ARG A 10 5.38 11.00 -5.12
C ARG A 10 6.23 11.72 -4.07
N GLY A 11 7.41 11.18 -3.73
CA GLY A 11 8.30 11.75 -2.72
C GLY A 11 7.71 11.73 -1.30
N LEU A 12 6.78 10.80 -1.03
CA LEU A 12 6.08 10.73 0.25
C LEU A 12 6.76 9.74 1.20
N THR A 13 6.84 10.07 2.49
CA THR A 13 7.12 9.09 3.54
C THR A 13 5.88 8.26 3.85
N GLN A 14 6.02 7.11 4.52
CA GLN A 14 4.89 6.30 4.96
C GLN A 14 3.93 7.10 5.86
N GLN A 15 4.48 7.98 6.71
CA GLN A 15 3.69 8.86 7.57
C GLN A 15 2.91 9.88 6.73
N GLN A 16 3.54 10.53 5.76
CA GLN A 16 2.85 11.50 4.90
C GLN A 16 1.74 10.86 4.07
N LEU A 17 1.93 9.63 3.58
CA LEU A 17 0.87 8.90 2.89
C LEU A 17 -0.28 8.54 3.84
N ALA A 18 0.04 8.10 5.06
CA ALA A 18 -0.93 7.82 6.10
C ALA A 18 -1.78 9.06 6.43
N ASP A 19 -1.14 10.19 6.68
CA ASP A 19 -1.80 11.47 7.00
C ASP A 19 -2.72 11.93 5.86
N LYS A 20 -2.26 11.82 4.61
CA LYS A 20 -3.05 12.20 3.42
C LYS A 20 -4.23 11.26 3.14
N SER A 21 -4.09 9.98 3.44
CA SER A 21 -5.12 8.96 3.18
C SER A 21 -6.04 8.69 4.37
N GLY A 22 -5.77 9.30 5.53
CA GLY A 22 -6.48 8.99 6.78
C GLY A 22 -6.25 7.55 7.27
N SER A 23 -5.13 6.94 6.87
CA SER A 23 -4.70 5.61 7.31
C SER A 23 -3.69 5.74 8.44
N SER A 24 -3.38 4.63 9.14
CA SER A 24 -2.25 4.61 10.07
C SER A 24 -0.95 4.33 9.33
N ARG A 25 0.18 4.88 9.82
CA ARG A 25 1.53 4.58 9.31
C ARG A 25 1.80 3.07 9.31
N GLY A 26 1.36 2.39 10.37
CA GLY A 26 1.49 0.93 10.51
C GLY A 26 0.75 0.16 9.42
N ASN A 27 -0.48 0.57 9.07
CA ASN A 27 -1.22 -0.05 7.98
C ASN A 27 -0.51 0.13 6.63
N ILE A 28 -0.02 1.35 6.34
CA ILE A 28 0.77 1.58 5.12
C ILE A 28 2.00 0.66 5.08
N ALA A 29 2.74 0.54 6.18
CA ALA A 29 3.89 -0.36 6.26
C ALA A 29 3.49 -1.84 6.09
N ASN A 30 2.38 -2.27 6.70
CA ASN A 30 1.88 -3.64 6.58
C ASN A 30 1.49 -3.99 5.14
N TYR A 31 0.86 -3.07 4.41
CA TYR A 31 0.57 -3.22 2.99
C TYR A 31 1.84 -3.27 2.14
N GLU A 32 2.80 -2.36 2.38
CA GLU A 32 4.06 -2.31 1.62
C GLU A 32 4.96 -3.52 1.86
N ASN A 33 4.87 -4.16 3.03
CA ASN A 33 5.66 -5.33 3.40
C ASN A 33 4.90 -6.65 3.14
N GLY A 34 3.66 -6.60 2.63
CA GLY A 34 2.85 -7.80 2.36
C GLY A 34 2.37 -8.54 3.62
N ILE A 35 2.43 -7.91 4.80
CA ILE A 35 1.86 -8.44 6.05
C ILE A 35 0.33 -8.50 5.93
N ILE A 36 -0.25 -7.46 5.33
CA ILE A 36 -1.66 -7.41 4.94
C ILE A 36 -1.71 -7.33 3.42
N ASP A 37 -2.48 -8.22 2.81
CA ASP A 37 -2.72 -8.18 1.38
C ASP A 37 -3.48 -6.89 1.00
N VAL A 38 -2.97 -6.17 0.02
CA VAL A 38 -3.59 -4.93 -0.50
C VAL A 38 -4.99 -5.20 -1.06
N SER A 39 -5.27 -6.41 -1.54
CA SER A 39 -6.60 -6.84 -1.99
C SER A 39 -7.63 -6.95 -0.86
N ASN A 40 -7.18 -7.11 0.39
CA ASN A 40 -8.04 -7.14 1.57
C ASN A 40 -8.39 -5.74 2.10
N MET A 41 -7.88 -4.69 1.46
CA MET A 41 -8.19 -3.31 1.84
C MET A 41 -9.66 -2.99 1.56
N THR A 42 -10.30 -2.26 2.48
CA THR A 42 -11.64 -1.73 2.21
C THR A 42 -11.61 -0.76 1.02
N LEU A 43 -12.66 -0.76 0.19
CA LEU A 43 -12.73 0.12 -0.98
C LEU A 43 -12.53 1.59 -0.60
N GLY A 44 -13.11 2.04 0.52
CA GLY A 44 -12.95 3.42 1.00
C GLY A 44 -11.49 3.80 1.30
N THR A 45 -10.71 2.90 1.90
CA THR A 45 -9.28 3.14 2.16
C THR A 45 -8.49 3.11 0.85
N ALA A 46 -8.81 2.20 -0.07
CA ALA A 46 -8.16 2.13 -1.38
C ALA A 46 -8.35 3.43 -2.18
N LEU A 47 -9.55 4.00 -2.17
CA LEU A 47 -9.84 5.28 -2.82
C LEU A 47 -9.05 6.44 -2.19
N LYS A 48 -9.04 6.55 -0.86
CA LYS A 48 -8.27 7.61 -0.17
C LYS A 48 -6.77 7.52 -0.44
N ILE A 49 -6.22 6.31 -0.49
CA ILE A 49 -4.81 6.08 -0.84
C ILE A 49 -4.56 6.45 -2.32
N CYS A 50 -5.48 6.07 -3.21
CA CYS A 50 -5.44 6.46 -4.62
C CYS A 50 -5.43 7.99 -4.80
N ASP A 51 -6.29 8.70 -4.09
CA ASP A 51 -6.36 10.17 -4.12
C ASP A 51 -5.06 10.79 -3.60
N ALA A 52 -4.53 10.29 -2.49
CA ALA A 52 -3.26 10.73 -1.92
C ALA A 52 -2.07 10.50 -2.87
N LEU A 53 -2.11 9.42 -3.66
CA LEU A 53 -1.09 9.07 -4.65
C LEU A 53 -1.36 9.67 -6.03
N ARG A 54 -2.47 10.40 -6.22
CA ARG A 54 -2.95 10.89 -7.52
C ARG A 54 -2.99 9.77 -8.56
N VAL A 55 -3.62 8.65 -8.20
CA VAL A 55 -3.80 7.46 -9.02
C VAL A 55 -5.29 7.24 -9.25
N SER A 56 -5.73 7.25 -10.50
CA SER A 56 -7.16 7.12 -10.82
C SER A 56 -7.68 5.68 -10.83
N ASN A 57 -6.80 4.68 -10.83
CA ASN A 57 -7.17 3.27 -10.94
C ASN A 57 -6.66 2.48 -9.71
N PRO A 58 -7.56 2.07 -8.79
CA PRO A 58 -7.20 1.29 -7.61
C PRO A 58 -6.52 -0.06 -7.91
N ARG A 59 -6.72 -0.63 -9.11
CA ARG A 59 -6.01 -1.86 -9.50
C ARG A 59 -4.50 -1.69 -9.54
N LYS A 60 -4.01 -0.46 -9.76
CA LYS A 60 -2.58 -0.18 -9.72
C LYS A 60 -1.95 -0.40 -8.34
N LEU A 61 -2.75 -0.51 -7.28
CA LEU A 61 -2.24 -0.84 -5.94
C LEU A 61 -1.91 -2.35 -5.80
N LEU A 62 -2.48 -3.20 -6.66
CA LEU A 62 -2.42 -4.66 -6.57
C LEU A 62 -1.19 -5.27 -7.27
N ASP A 63 -0.42 -4.48 -8.01
CA ASP A 63 0.58 -5.00 -8.95
C ASP A 63 1.79 -5.70 -8.30
N ASP A 64 1.93 -5.71 -6.98
CA ASP A 64 3.08 -6.33 -6.28
C ASP A 64 2.64 -7.42 -5.30
N VAL A 65 1.99 -8.47 -5.82
CA VAL A 65 1.90 -9.76 -5.11
C VAL A 65 2.81 -10.77 -5.82
N LYS A 66 4.10 -10.75 -5.50
CA LYS A 66 4.93 -11.97 -5.56
C LYS A 66 5.06 -12.51 -4.13
N PRO A 67 4.58 -13.73 -3.84
CA PRO A 67 4.77 -14.32 -2.53
C PRO A 67 6.23 -14.80 -2.39
N SER A 68 7.01 -14.16 -1.53
CA SER A 68 8.14 -14.83 -0.87
C SER A 68 7.69 -15.19 0.54
N LYS A 69 6.86 -16.23 0.65
CA LYS A 69 6.72 -16.99 1.88
C LYS A 69 7.66 -18.19 1.81
N GLU A 70 8.94 -17.97 2.07
CA GLU A 70 9.75 -19.01 2.71
C GLU A 70 9.50 -18.83 4.21
N LYS A 71 8.50 -19.57 4.72
CA LYS A 71 8.47 -19.89 6.14
C LYS A 71 9.37 -21.11 6.29
N ASP A 72 10.66 -20.86 6.55
CA ASP A 72 11.51 -21.88 7.13
C ASP A 72 10.88 -22.25 8.47
N THR A 73 10.31 -23.44 8.50
CA THR A 73 9.83 -24.10 9.70
C THR A 73 10.94 -25.11 10.00
N GLU A 74 11.78 -24.78 10.98
CA GLU A 74 12.72 -25.70 11.62
C GLU A 74 12.27 -25.92 13.07
#